data_AF-A0A5C1AB46-F1
#
_entry.id   AF-A0A5C1AB46-F1
#
_cell.length_a   1.000
_cell.length_b   1.000
_cell.length_c   1.000
_cell.angle_alpha   90.00
_cell.angle_beta   90.00
_cell.angle_gamma   90.00
#
_symmetry.space_group_name_H-M   'P 1'
#
loop_
_entity.id
_entity.type
_entity.pdbx_description
1 polymer ?
#
loop_
_entity_poly.entity_id
_entity_poly.type
_entity_poly.pdbx_seq_one_letter_code
_entity_poly.pdbx_strand_id
1 'polypeptide(L)'
;MPRVLLAFLLFAASLPATAQDKPLTRIAFGSCADQDKPCPIWGAIGKLQPELLVLLGDTIYADLDKSKAVTSALIQSKYDILNALPAFAALRKSTPMMAVWDDHDYGKNDGDARFPLKDQSRQIFLDFLAVPKDSPRRTRKGVYDAQVFGPPGKRVQVILLDGRYHRSTIKTKFDPRRRLTESIPTDDPAATFLGEEQWKWLEEQLNVPAEVRLLGSGIQLLCDEHPFEKWALIPHERDRLYKLLRDTKANGVIVLSGDRHLAELSVSTDAIGYPLYDITSSGFNQATNSWRAPEKNRHRVAAMPFGNNFGFITIDWASETSPRIGLELRDEAGEVAIRHPIRLGLLTAGDQPGKAVVKLPEGMINPAAALKGKVGDEVTVQFEVQAARVTADKKRLFLNSETDFRDEKNFTVVLNAKARDGTYKDATGDTFKGKTVRVKGKLSAYQGKLQIEVDDEKQVEVVK
;
A
#
# COMPACT_ATOMS: atom_id res chain seq x y z
N MET A 1 -32.07 27.65 21.48
CA MET A 1 -31.80 26.36 20.81
C MET A 1 -30.50 25.80 21.38
N PRO A 2 -30.53 24.74 22.20
CA PRO A 2 -29.31 24.20 22.78
C PRO A 2 -28.57 23.34 21.74
N ARG A 3 -27.26 23.57 21.63
CA ARG A 3 -26.34 22.80 20.79
C ARG A 3 -26.19 21.40 21.38
N VAL A 4 -26.61 20.39 20.63
CA VAL A 4 -26.35 18.98 20.96
C VAL A 4 -24.92 18.66 20.56
N LEU A 5 -24.04 18.48 21.54
CA LEU A 5 -22.75 17.82 21.33
C LEU A 5 -23.05 16.32 21.12
N LEU A 6 -22.85 15.82 19.89
CA LEU A 6 -22.87 14.39 19.62
C LEU A 6 -21.51 13.81 20.04
N ALA A 7 -21.46 13.19 21.22
CA ALA A 7 -20.33 12.35 21.62
C ALA A 7 -20.45 11.00 20.90
N PHE A 8 -19.60 10.77 19.90
CA PHE A 8 -19.47 9.46 19.26
C PHE A 8 -18.68 8.53 20.19
N LEU A 9 -19.37 7.66 20.91
CA LEU A 9 -18.78 6.51 21.59
C LEU A 9 -18.45 5.46 20.52
N LEU A 10 -17.18 5.38 20.12
CA LEU A 10 -16.63 4.28 19.34
C LEU A 10 -16.63 3.00 20.20
N PHE A 11 -17.69 2.21 20.13
CA PHE A 11 -17.71 0.85 20.68
C PHE A 11 -16.94 -0.09 19.73
N ALA A 12 -15.62 -0.13 19.89
CA ALA A 12 -14.82 -1.27 19.44
C ALA A 12 -15.10 -2.46 20.37
N ALA A 13 -15.22 -3.67 19.82
CA ALA A 13 -15.27 -4.88 20.63
C ALA A 13 -13.94 -5.00 21.40
N SER A 14 -13.97 -4.65 22.69
CA SER A 14 -12.77 -4.49 23.48
C SER A 14 -12.25 -5.85 23.95
N LEU A 15 -11.00 -6.15 23.61
CA LEU A 15 -10.15 -6.96 24.48
C LEU A 15 -10.24 -6.42 25.92
N PRO A 16 -10.02 -7.24 26.96
CA PRO A 16 -10.05 -6.75 28.34
C PRO A 16 -9.15 -5.50 28.46
N ALA A 17 -9.68 -4.42 29.05
CA ALA A 17 -9.04 -3.10 29.09
C ALA A 17 -7.57 -3.15 29.58
N THR A 18 -7.25 -4.11 30.45
CA THR A 18 -5.91 -4.36 30.98
C THR A 18 -4.89 -4.83 29.92
N ALA A 19 -5.33 -5.52 28.86
CA ALA A 19 -4.48 -5.91 27.74
C ALA A 19 -4.23 -4.75 26.77
N GLN A 20 -5.14 -3.78 26.73
CA GLN A 20 -5.09 -2.65 25.82
C GLN A 20 -4.12 -1.55 26.28
N ASP A 21 -3.85 -1.45 27.59
CA ASP A 21 -2.93 -0.44 28.15
C ASP A 21 -1.45 -0.84 28.09
N LYS A 22 -1.12 -2.09 27.69
CA LYS A 22 0.28 -2.55 27.60
C LYS A 22 0.89 -2.18 26.24
N PRO A 23 2.07 -1.56 26.19
CA PRO A 23 2.75 -1.31 24.92
C PRO A 23 3.15 -2.64 24.25
N LEU A 24 2.72 -2.83 22.99
CA LEU A 24 3.10 -4.01 22.22
C LEU A 24 4.58 -3.96 21.86
N THR A 25 5.23 -5.13 21.93
CA THR A 25 6.64 -5.34 21.60
C THR A 25 6.86 -6.51 20.66
N ARG A 26 5.91 -7.45 20.57
CA ARG A 26 5.99 -8.64 19.72
C ARG A 26 4.65 -8.89 19.04
N ILE A 27 4.62 -8.79 17.72
CA ILE A 27 3.40 -8.95 16.91
C ILE A 27 3.69 -9.95 15.81
N ALA A 28 2.91 -11.03 15.72
CA ALA A 28 2.99 -11.97 14.62
C ALA A 28 1.92 -11.64 13.58
N PHE A 29 2.21 -11.87 12.30
CA PHE A 29 1.22 -11.71 11.25
C PHE A 29 1.46 -12.65 10.06
N GLY A 30 0.44 -12.82 9.23
CA GLY A 30 0.55 -13.52 7.96
C GLY A 30 -0.80 -13.90 7.35
N SER A 31 -0.78 -14.73 6.32
CA SER A 31 -1.94 -15.20 5.56
C SER A 31 -1.69 -16.57 4.92
N CYS A 32 -2.71 -17.10 4.25
CA CYS A 32 -2.64 -18.30 3.42
C CYS A 32 -2.36 -19.60 4.20
N ALA A 33 -3.33 -19.96 5.05
CA ALA A 33 -3.41 -21.22 5.80
C ALA A 33 -4.54 -22.12 5.28
N ASP A 34 -4.15 -23.15 4.52
CA ASP A 34 -5.01 -24.27 4.17
C ASP A 34 -5.26 -25.13 5.41
N GLN A 35 -6.44 -24.97 6.00
CA GLN A 35 -6.86 -25.72 7.18
C GLN A 35 -6.90 -27.24 6.97
N ASP A 36 -6.98 -27.71 5.72
CA ASP A 36 -7.05 -29.14 5.41
C ASP A 36 -5.64 -29.78 5.34
N LYS A 37 -4.56 -28.98 5.47
CA LYS A 37 -3.17 -29.42 5.43
C LYS A 37 -2.44 -29.19 6.76
N PRO A 38 -1.32 -29.90 7.02
CA PRO A 38 -0.44 -29.56 8.13
C PRO A 38 -0.03 -28.08 8.09
N CYS A 39 -0.09 -27.41 9.23
CA CYS A 39 0.33 -26.02 9.40
C CYS A 39 1.16 -25.87 10.69
N PRO A 40 2.40 -26.43 10.73
CA PRO A 40 3.25 -26.42 11.92
C PRO A 40 3.66 -25.00 12.36
N ILE A 41 3.53 -24.02 11.46
CA ILE A 41 3.78 -22.60 11.71
C ILE A 41 3.02 -22.06 12.93
N TRP A 42 1.81 -22.56 13.21
CA TRP A 42 1.06 -22.14 14.39
C TRP A 42 1.82 -22.42 15.68
N GLY A 43 2.51 -23.57 15.75
CA GLY A 43 3.35 -23.93 16.88
C GLY A 43 4.62 -23.07 16.96
N ALA A 44 5.24 -22.74 15.82
CA ALA A 44 6.40 -21.85 15.78
C ALA A 44 6.05 -20.43 16.25
N ILE A 45 4.93 -19.87 15.78
CA ILE A 45 4.42 -18.58 16.24
C ILE A 45 4.17 -18.60 17.76
N GLY A 46 3.50 -19.64 18.27
CA GLY A 46 3.22 -19.77 19.71
C GLY A 46 4.47 -19.76 20.58
N LYS A 47 5.57 -20.37 20.14
CA LYS A 47 6.85 -20.37 20.87
C LYS A 47 7.48 -18.99 21.01
N LEU A 48 7.19 -18.07 20.08
CA LEU A 48 7.68 -16.69 20.12
C LEU A 48 6.86 -15.79 21.06
N GLN A 49 5.76 -16.30 21.63
CA GLN A 49 4.89 -15.59 22.57
C GLN A 49 4.49 -14.19 22.08
N PRO A 50 3.88 -14.08 20.87
CA PRO A 50 3.36 -12.81 20.38
C PRO A 50 2.29 -12.27 21.31
N GLU A 51 2.27 -10.95 21.44
CA GLU A 51 1.28 -10.19 22.22
C GLU A 51 0.04 -9.87 21.37
N LEU A 52 0.18 -9.97 20.05
CA LEU A 52 -0.90 -9.85 19.08
C LEU A 52 -0.61 -10.75 17.87
N LEU A 53 -1.63 -11.45 17.38
CA LEU A 53 -1.63 -12.13 16.08
C LEU A 53 -2.52 -11.36 15.10
N VAL A 54 -2.00 -11.02 13.92
CA VAL A 54 -2.75 -10.36 12.85
C VAL A 54 -2.87 -11.29 11.64
N LEU A 55 -4.09 -11.71 11.31
CA LEU A 55 -4.35 -12.52 10.11
C LEU A 55 -4.82 -11.61 8.97
N LEU A 56 -4.13 -11.69 7.84
CA LEU A 56 -4.32 -10.81 6.68
C LEU A 56 -5.14 -11.47 5.57
N GLY A 57 -5.94 -12.48 5.92
CA GLY A 57 -6.76 -13.22 4.97
C GLY A 57 -6.16 -14.55 4.57
N ASP A 58 -6.89 -15.25 3.72
CA ASP A 58 -6.78 -16.69 3.47
C ASP A 58 -6.50 -17.48 4.75
N THR A 59 -7.22 -17.15 5.81
CA THR A 59 -7.13 -17.86 7.10
C THR A 59 -7.70 -19.26 6.95
N ILE A 60 -8.68 -19.43 6.06
CA ILE A 60 -9.14 -20.70 5.53
C ILE A 60 -9.28 -20.66 4.01
N TYR A 61 -9.41 -21.84 3.40
CA TYR A 61 -9.69 -22.06 1.99
C TYR A 61 -11.02 -22.79 1.78
N ALA A 62 -12.06 -22.06 1.39
CA ALA A 62 -13.39 -22.61 1.19
C ALA A 62 -13.67 -23.16 -0.23
N ASP A 63 -12.83 -22.84 -1.21
CA ASP A 63 -13.13 -23.05 -2.63
C ASP A 63 -11.99 -23.75 -3.43
N LEU A 64 -11.01 -24.36 -2.76
CA LEU A 64 -9.96 -25.13 -3.45
C LEU A 64 -10.52 -26.39 -4.14
N ASP A 65 -11.47 -27.07 -3.47
CA ASP A 65 -12.13 -28.26 -4.02
C ASP A 65 -13.21 -27.85 -5.03
N LYS A 66 -12.81 -27.73 -6.31
CA LYS A 66 -13.70 -27.32 -7.40
C LYS A 66 -14.83 -28.32 -7.70
N SER A 67 -14.83 -29.51 -7.08
CA SER A 67 -15.93 -30.46 -7.17
C SER A 67 -17.11 -30.12 -6.24
N LYS A 68 -16.89 -29.23 -5.26
CA LYS A 68 -17.90 -28.81 -4.29
C LYS A 68 -18.36 -27.38 -4.56
N ALA A 69 -19.67 -27.18 -4.47
CA ALA A 69 -20.22 -25.83 -4.45
C ALA A 69 -19.88 -25.15 -3.11
N VAL A 70 -19.42 -23.90 -3.18
CA VAL A 70 -19.22 -23.11 -1.97
C VAL A 70 -20.57 -22.73 -1.39
N THR A 71 -20.77 -23.09 -0.12
CA THR A 71 -21.97 -22.77 0.66
C THR A 71 -21.55 -22.14 1.98
N SER A 72 -22.45 -21.42 2.65
CA SER A 72 -22.19 -20.89 4.00
C SER A 72 -21.80 -22.00 4.99
N ALA A 73 -22.43 -23.18 4.90
CA ALA A 73 -22.06 -24.33 5.73
C ALA A 73 -20.64 -24.84 5.46
N LEU A 74 -20.21 -24.84 4.19
CA LEU A 74 -18.82 -25.21 3.84
C LEU A 74 -17.82 -24.21 4.43
N ILE A 75 -18.07 -22.90 4.27
CA ILE A 75 -17.21 -21.84 4.81
C ILE A 75 -17.11 -21.98 6.35
N GLN A 76 -18.24 -22.14 7.04
CA GLN A 76 -18.27 -22.37 8.49
C GLN A 76 -17.44 -23.60 8.87
N SER A 77 -17.62 -24.71 8.17
CA SER A 77 -16.88 -25.94 8.47
C SER A 77 -15.36 -25.78 8.34
N LYS A 78 -14.88 -24.89 7.46
CA LYS A 78 -13.44 -24.62 7.33
C LYS A 78 -12.88 -23.89 8.55
N TYR A 79 -13.62 -22.92 9.09
CA TYR A 79 -13.24 -22.30 10.36
C TYR A 79 -13.31 -23.28 11.53
N ASP A 80 -14.28 -24.21 11.53
CA ASP A 80 -14.38 -25.25 12.56
C ASP A 80 -13.15 -26.18 12.53
N ILE A 81 -12.68 -26.57 11.34
CA ILE A 81 -11.43 -27.35 11.17
C ILE A 81 -10.23 -26.57 11.72
N LEU A 82 -10.07 -25.31 11.33
CA LEU A 82 -8.97 -24.46 11.80
C LEU A 82 -8.97 -24.33 13.34
N ASN A 83 -10.15 -24.05 13.93
CA ASN A 83 -10.30 -23.93 15.38
C ASN A 83 -10.02 -25.24 16.12
N ALA A 84 -10.19 -26.39 15.47
CA ALA A 84 -9.88 -27.70 16.04
C ALA A 84 -8.39 -28.08 15.94
N LEU A 85 -7.57 -27.37 15.15
CA LEU A 85 -6.14 -27.62 15.08
C LEU A 85 -5.47 -27.32 16.43
N PRO A 86 -4.80 -28.28 17.09
CA PRO A 86 -4.31 -28.08 18.46
C PRO A 86 -3.37 -26.88 18.63
N ALA A 87 -2.46 -26.66 17.67
CA ALA A 87 -1.52 -25.54 17.72
C ALA A 87 -2.21 -24.18 17.54
N PHE A 88 -3.19 -24.09 16.63
CA PHE A 88 -3.97 -22.87 16.43
C PHE A 88 -4.88 -22.58 17.62
N ALA A 89 -5.57 -23.60 18.15
CA ALA A 89 -6.41 -23.48 19.34
C ALA A 89 -5.61 -22.99 20.56
N ALA A 90 -4.40 -23.52 20.76
CA ALA A 90 -3.50 -23.08 21.82
C ALA A 90 -3.08 -21.61 21.65
N LEU A 91 -2.64 -21.24 20.45
CA LEU A 91 -2.23 -19.86 20.12
C LEU A 91 -3.38 -18.87 20.30
N ARG A 92 -4.56 -19.20 19.76
CA ARG A 92 -5.78 -18.40 19.88
C ARG A 92 -6.20 -18.18 21.33
N LYS A 93 -5.99 -19.16 22.19
CA LYS A 93 -6.29 -19.05 23.63
C LYS A 93 -5.31 -18.14 24.36
N SER A 94 -4.04 -18.12 23.96
CA SER A 94 -2.98 -17.36 24.65
C SER A 94 -2.74 -15.96 24.10
N THR A 95 -3.11 -15.70 22.85
CA THR A 95 -2.74 -14.49 22.13
C THR A 95 -3.98 -13.80 21.55
N PRO A 96 -4.23 -12.52 21.87
CA PRO A 96 -5.22 -11.71 21.19
C PRO A 96 -5.05 -11.73 19.68
N MET A 97 -6.15 -11.78 18.94
CA MET A 97 -6.13 -11.88 17.49
C MET A 97 -6.99 -10.80 16.84
N MET A 98 -6.44 -10.16 15.82
CA MET A 98 -7.20 -9.34 14.87
C MET A 98 -7.10 -9.99 13.49
N ALA A 99 -8.16 -9.92 12.70
CA ALA A 99 -8.14 -10.46 11.36
C ALA A 99 -9.01 -9.67 10.39
N VAL A 100 -8.61 -9.72 9.13
CA VAL A 100 -9.41 -9.42 7.95
C VAL A 100 -9.36 -10.63 7.03
N TRP A 101 -10.39 -10.81 6.20
CA TRP A 101 -10.39 -11.88 5.21
C TRP A 101 -9.57 -11.52 3.97
N ASP A 102 -9.32 -12.53 3.15
CA ASP A 102 -9.11 -12.34 1.72
C ASP A 102 -10.09 -13.22 0.91
N ASP A 103 -9.84 -13.48 -0.37
CA ASP A 103 -10.81 -14.07 -1.29
C ASP A 103 -11.24 -15.50 -0.92
N HIS A 104 -10.35 -16.31 -0.36
CA HIS A 104 -10.65 -17.70 0.01
C HIS A 104 -11.51 -17.83 1.29
N ASP A 105 -11.31 -16.93 2.27
CA ASP A 105 -12.20 -16.72 3.41
C ASP A 105 -13.55 -16.15 2.98
N TYR A 106 -13.51 -15.20 2.03
CA TYR A 106 -14.70 -14.57 1.44
C TYR A 106 -15.58 -15.62 0.75
N GLY A 107 -14.95 -16.67 0.21
CA GLY A 107 -15.61 -17.88 -0.31
C GLY A 107 -15.45 -18.07 -1.81
N LYS A 108 -14.57 -17.31 -2.47
CA LYS A 108 -14.36 -17.42 -3.91
C LYS A 108 -13.03 -16.78 -4.29
N ASN A 109 -12.15 -17.54 -4.93
CA ASN A 109 -10.92 -17.05 -5.57
C ASN A 109 -11.20 -15.82 -6.46
N ASP A 110 -10.43 -14.76 -6.28
CA ASP A 110 -10.61 -13.44 -6.86
C ASP A 110 -12.05 -12.90 -6.69
N GLY A 111 -12.70 -13.22 -5.57
CA GLY A 111 -14.05 -12.78 -5.24
C GLY A 111 -14.18 -11.26 -5.24
N ASP A 112 -15.34 -10.76 -5.67
CA ASP A 112 -15.66 -9.34 -5.72
C ASP A 112 -17.06 -9.08 -5.16
N ALA A 113 -17.51 -7.82 -5.17
CA ALA A 113 -18.79 -7.41 -4.59
C ALA A 113 -20.02 -8.16 -5.14
N ARG A 114 -19.92 -8.92 -6.23
CA ARG A 114 -21.01 -9.72 -6.81
C ARG A 114 -21.14 -11.11 -6.18
N PHE A 115 -20.24 -11.50 -5.28
CA PHE A 115 -20.31 -12.81 -4.65
C PHE A 115 -21.61 -12.94 -3.82
N PRO A 116 -22.51 -13.90 -4.14
CA PRO A 116 -23.83 -13.95 -3.53
C PRO A 116 -23.84 -14.22 -2.02
N LEU A 117 -22.82 -14.90 -1.49
CA LEU A 117 -22.76 -15.28 -0.08
C LEU A 117 -21.99 -14.29 0.79
N LYS A 118 -21.58 -13.13 0.28
CA LYS A 118 -20.69 -12.19 1.00
C LYS A 118 -21.22 -11.76 2.37
N ASP A 119 -22.54 -11.63 2.53
CA ASP A 119 -23.15 -11.25 3.80
C ASP A 119 -23.15 -12.40 4.80
N GLN A 120 -23.36 -13.63 4.33
CA GLN A 120 -23.25 -14.84 5.15
C GLN A 120 -21.79 -15.09 5.54
N SER A 121 -20.84 -14.98 4.59
CA SER A 121 -19.40 -15.06 4.86
C SER A 121 -19.01 -14.05 5.93
N ARG A 122 -19.54 -12.81 5.89
CA ARG A 122 -19.28 -11.78 6.92
C ARG A 122 -19.70 -12.27 8.30
N GLN A 123 -20.91 -12.82 8.43
CA GLN A 123 -21.38 -13.29 9.74
C GLN A 123 -20.52 -14.44 10.26
N ILE A 124 -20.20 -15.41 9.40
CA ILE A 124 -19.33 -16.55 9.75
C ILE A 124 -17.94 -16.07 10.18
N PHE A 125 -17.34 -15.12 9.45
CA PHE A 125 -16.05 -14.54 9.79
C PHE A 125 -16.08 -13.83 11.17
N LEU A 126 -17.14 -13.06 11.43
CA LEU A 126 -17.31 -12.36 12.71
C LEU A 126 -17.61 -13.33 13.87
N ASP A 127 -18.29 -14.46 13.60
CA ASP A 127 -18.47 -15.56 14.55
C ASP A 127 -17.15 -16.26 14.85
N PHE A 128 -16.35 -16.54 13.82
CA PHE A 128 -14.98 -17.03 13.97
C PHE A 128 -14.12 -16.09 14.82
N LEU A 129 -14.29 -14.77 14.71
CA LEU A 129 -13.59 -13.79 15.55
C LEU A 129 -14.22 -13.57 16.94
N ALA A 130 -15.32 -14.26 17.25
CA ALA A 130 -16.09 -14.06 18.47
C ALA A 130 -16.51 -12.60 18.69
N VAL A 131 -16.80 -11.87 17.61
CA VAL A 131 -17.25 -10.47 17.68
C VAL A 131 -18.62 -10.42 18.37
N PRO A 132 -18.83 -9.53 19.37
CA PRO A 132 -20.11 -9.40 20.07
C PRO A 132 -21.30 -9.21 19.12
N LYS A 133 -22.47 -9.74 19.50
CA LYS A 133 -23.68 -9.71 18.68
C LYS A 133 -24.22 -8.29 18.44
N ASP A 134 -23.93 -7.37 19.34
CA ASP A 134 -24.30 -5.95 19.31
C ASP A 134 -23.22 -5.06 18.66
N SER A 135 -22.09 -5.63 18.24
CA SER A 135 -21.03 -4.87 17.58
C SER A 135 -21.54 -4.24 16.27
N PRO A 136 -21.20 -2.97 15.97
CA PRO A 136 -21.56 -2.34 14.69
C PRO A 136 -20.98 -3.09 13.49
N ARG A 137 -19.90 -3.87 13.67
CA ARG A 137 -19.32 -4.73 12.63
C ARG A 137 -20.32 -5.78 12.11
N ARG A 138 -21.29 -6.19 12.92
CA ARG A 138 -22.31 -7.19 12.55
C ARG A 138 -23.30 -6.67 11.51
N THR A 139 -23.49 -5.36 11.40
CA THR A 139 -24.44 -4.73 10.47
C THR A 139 -23.75 -3.94 9.36
N ARG A 140 -22.56 -3.41 9.62
CA ARG A 140 -21.72 -2.67 8.66
C ARG A 140 -21.25 -3.54 7.50
N LYS A 141 -21.17 -2.97 6.30
CA LYS A 141 -20.64 -3.65 5.11
C LYS A 141 -19.14 -3.91 5.24
N GLY A 142 -18.70 -5.14 4.97
CA GLY A 142 -17.31 -5.59 5.15
C GLY A 142 -16.92 -5.98 6.58
N VAL A 143 -15.70 -6.48 6.75
CA VAL A 143 -15.15 -6.98 8.03
C VAL A 143 -13.98 -6.15 8.58
N TYR A 144 -13.66 -5.02 7.97
CA TYR A 144 -12.59 -4.11 8.39
C TYR A 144 -12.69 -3.72 9.88
N ASP A 145 -11.55 -3.46 10.51
CA ASP A 145 -11.47 -3.19 11.95
C ASP A 145 -10.23 -2.37 12.31
N ALA A 146 -10.27 -1.70 13.46
CA ALA A 146 -9.11 -1.00 14.00
C ALA A 146 -9.08 -1.00 15.53
N GLN A 147 -7.89 -1.16 16.11
CA GLN A 147 -7.67 -1.09 17.56
C GLN A 147 -6.35 -0.39 17.88
N VAL A 148 -6.31 0.27 19.04
CA VAL A 148 -5.11 0.92 19.58
C VAL A 148 -4.68 0.18 20.84
N PHE A 149 -3.38 -0.09 20.95
CA PHE A 149 -2.73 -0.76 22.08
C PHE A 149 -1.62 0.12 22.65
N GLY A 150 -1.45 0.09 23.96
CA GLY A 150 -0.42 0.81 24.69
C GLY A 150 -0.83 2.21 25.14
N PRO A 151 -0.07 2.79 26.09
CA PRO A 151 -0.33 4.12 26.62
C PRO A 151 0.18 5.20 25.65
N PRO A 152 -0.26 6.47 25.79
CA PRO A 152 0.27 7.58 25.01
C PRO A 152 1.81 7.61 24.95
N GLY A 153 2.38 7.82 23.76
CA GLY A 153 3.82 7.77 23.52
C GLY A 153 4.37 6.37 23.21
N LYS A 154 3.57 5.31 23.41
CA LYS A 154 3.90 3.92 23.04
C LYS A 154 2.71 3.19 22.40
N ARG A 155 1.89 3.92 21.65
CA ARG A 155 0.69 3.38 20.99
C ARG A 155 1.03 2.70 19.68
N VAL A 156 0.50 1.50 19.52
CA VAL A 156 0.40 0.80 18.24
C VAL A 156 -1.06 0.77 17.85
N GLN A 157 -1.40 1.36 16.71
CA GLN A 157 -2.69 1.19 16.08
C GLN A 157 -2.59 0.13 15.00
N VAL A 158 -3.49 -0.84 15.01
CA VAL A 158 -3.66 -1.80 13.92
C VAL A 158 -4.94 -1.43 13.18
N ILE A 159 -4.84 -1.23 11.87
CA ILE A 159 -5.95 -0.89 10.98
C ILE A 159 -6.00 -1.97 9.91
N LEU A 160 -7.11 -2.70 9.79
CA LEU A 160 -7.27 -3.78 8.82
C LEU A 160 -8.29 -3.40 7.75
N LEU A 161 -7.86 -3.45 6.49
CA LEU A 161 -8.67 -3.07 5.34
C LEU A 161 -9.31 -4.30 4.69
N ASP A 162 -10.64 -4.33 4.63
CA ASP A 162 -11.40 -5.24 3.78
C ASP A 162 -11.28 -4.82 2.32
N GLY A 163 -10.55 -5.59 1.52
CA GLY A 163 -10.36 -5.34 0.10
C GLY A 163 -11.38 -6.04 -0.80
N ARG A 164 -12.37 -6.77 -0.27
CA ARG A 164 -13.24 -7.70 -1.03
C ARG A 164 -14.69 -7.26 -1.10
N TYR A 165 -15.27 -6.83 0.03
CA TYR A 165 -16.72 -6.67 0.14
C TYR A 165 -17.33 -5.70 -0.88
N HIS A 166 -16.61 -4.61 -1.14
CA HIS A 166 -16.99 -3.54 -2.07
C HIS A 166 -16.29 -3.63 -3.42
N ARG A 167 -15.38 -4.59 -3.57
CA ARG A 167 -14.43 -4.61 -4.67
C ARG A 167 -15.13 -4.67 -6.02
N SER A 168 -14.71 -3.79 -6.93
CA SER A 168 -15.11 -3.85 -8.32
C SER A 168 -14.48 -5.03 -9.04
N THR A 169 -15.13 -5.50 -10.10
CA THR A 169 -14.62 -6.61 -10.91
C THR A 169 -13.31 -6.22 -11.59
N ILE A 170 -12.27 -7.02 -11.34
CA ILE A 170 -10.99 -6.91 -12.04
C ILE A 170 -11.05 -7.78 -13.31
N LYS A 171 -10.67 -7.19 -14.44
CA LYS A 171 -10.59 -7.92 -15.71
C LYS A 171 -9.32 -8.75 -15.74
N THR A 172 -9.37 -9.89 -16.41
CA THR A 172 -8.22 -10.76 -16.58
C THR A 172 -7.96 -11.05 -18.06
N LYS A 173 -6.73 -11.40 -18.39
CA LYS A 173 -6.30 -11.80 -19.73
C LYS A 173 -5.29 -12.93 -19.65
N PHE A 174 -5.44 -13.92 -20.53
CA PHE A 174 -4.44 -14.98 -20.66
C PHE A 174 -3.21 -14.46 -21.41
N ASP A 175 -2.03 -14.62 -20.79
CA ASP A 175 -0.73 -14.39 -21.43
C ASP A 175 -0.15 -15.73 -21.91
N PRO A 176 -0.13 -16.00 -23.23
CA PRO A 176 0.41 -17.24 -23.78
C PRO A 176 1.93 -17.38 -23.60
N ARG A 177 2.68 -16.27 -23.43
CA ARG A 177 4.14 -16.31 -23.24
C ARG A 177 4.50 -16.81 -21.85
N ARG A 178 3.70 -16.44 -20.85
CA ARG A 178 3.89 -16.82 -19.44
C ARG A 178 3.05 -18.03 -19.04
N ARG A 179 2.11 -18.46 -19.89
CA ARG A 179 1.12 -19.53 -19.63
C ARG A 179 0.34 -19.30 -18.33
N LEU A 180 -0.06 -18.06 -18.10
CA LEU A 180 -0.84 -17.67 -16.92
C LEU A 180 -1.89 -16.64 -17.30
N THR A 181 -2.93 -16.54 -16.48
CA THR A 181 -3.95 -15.49 -16.58
C THR A 181 -3.54 -14.35 -15.65
N GLU A 182 -3.39 -13.14 -16.20
CA GLU A 182 -3.02 -11.95 -15.45
C GLU A 182 -4.22 -11.01 -15.24
N SER A 183 -4.23 -10.36 -14.09
CA SER A 183 -5.14 -9.28 -13.75
C SER A 183 -4.69 -7.98 -14.43
N ILE A 184 -5.64 -7.30 -15.07
CA ILE A 184 -5.40 -6.09 -15.84
C ILE A 184 -5.83 -4.88 -15.01
N PRO A 185 -4.98 -3.84 -14.87
CA PRO A 185 -5.38 -2.59 -14.26
C PRO A 185 -6.60 -1.96 -14.95
N THR A 186 -7.41 -1.24 -14.19
CA THR A 186 -8.55 -0.48 -14.70
C THR A 186 -8.39 1.01 -14.44
N ASP A 187 -8.69 1.82 -15.45
CA ASP A 187 -8.76 3.28 -15.35
C ASP A 187 -10.21 3.77 -15.10
N ASP A 188 -11.15 2.85 -14.86
CA ASP A 188 -12.53 3.19 -14.53
C ASP A 188 -12.59 3.95 -13.18
N PRO A 189 -12.99 5.24 -13.16
CA PRO A 189 -13.00 6.03 -11.94
C PRO A 189 -14.03 5.56 -10.91
N ALA A 190 -15.00 4.73 -11.31
CA ALA A 190 -15.97 4.12 -10.41
C ALA A 190 -15.47 2.82 -9.77
N ALA A 191 -14.33 2.27 -10.25
CA ALA A 191 -13.78 1.06 -9.66
C ALA A 191 -13.26 1.34 -8.24
N THR A 192 -13.49 0.42 -7.31
CA THR A 192 -13.12 0.59 -5.90
C THR A 192 -12.65 -0.71 -5.28
N PHE A 193 -11.77 -0.63 -4.27
CA PHE A 193 -11.50 -1.73 -3.35
C PHE A 193 -12.39 -1.61 -2.11
N LEU A 194 -12.35 -0.44 -1.47
CA LEU A 194 -12.89 -0.25 -0.12
C LEU A 194 -14.36 0.21 -0.12
N GLY A 195 -14.78 0.94 -1.15
CA GLY A 195 -16.05 1.67 -1.15
C GLY A 195 -16.06 2.88 -0.19
N GLU A 196 -16.98 3.82 -0.42
CA GLU A 196 -16.98 5.11 0.26
C GLU A 196 -17.15 5.04 1.78
N GLU A 197 -17.92 4.06 2.29
CA GLU A 197 -18.16 3.90 3.72
C GLU A 197 -16.85 3.57 4.48
N GLN A 198 -16.07 2.64 3.92
CA GLN A 198 -14.79 2.27 4.51
C GLN A 198 -13.72 3.35 4.29
N TRP A 199 -13.75 4.06 3.16
CA TRP A 199 -12.86 5.22 2.94
C TRP A 199 -13.04 6.30 4.01
N LYS A 200 -14.29 6.66 4.31
CA LYS A 200 -14.60 7.61 5.37
C LYS A 200 -14.18 7.09 6.74
N TRP A 201 -14.47 5.82 7.03
CA TRP A 201 -14.03 5.19 8.27
C TRP A 201 -12.50 5.19 8.41
N LEU A 202 -11.75 4.93 7.33
CA LEU A 202 -10.29 4.93 7.34
C LEU A 202 -9.73 6.33 7.64
N GLU A 203 -10.30 7.37 7.06
CA GLU A 203 -9.94 8.76 7.39
C GLU A 203 -10.15 9.05 8.89
N GLU A 204 -11.29 8.62 9.45
CA GLU A 204 -11.55 8.75 10.89
C GLU A 204 -10.51 7.98 11.73
N GLN A 205 -10.14 6.77 11.33
CA GLN A 205 -9.12 5.98 12.03
C GLN A 205 -7.72 6.59 11.96
N LEU A 206 -7.33 7.18 10.83
CA LEU A 206 -6.02 7.81 10.70
C LEU A 206 -5.87 9.07 11.57
N ASN A 207 -6.99 9.70 11.93
CA ASN A 207 -7.02 10.78 12.92
C ASN A 207 -6.92 10.30 14.38
N VAL A 208 -7.05 8.99 14.64
CA VAL A 208 -6.82 8.44 15.97
C VAL A 208 -5.32 8.53 16.31
N PRO A 209 -4.94 9.09 17.46
CA PRO A 209 -3.54 9.22 17.84
C PRO A 209 -2.83 7.87 18.02
N ALA A 210 -1.71 7.68 17.31
CA ALA A 210 -0.83 6.53 17.44
C ALA A 210 0.61 6.88 17.05
N GLU A 211 1.57 6.23 17.68
CA GLU A 211 2.99 6.37 17.35
C GLU A 211 3.39 5.41 16.21
N VAL A 212 2.90 4.17 16.24
CA VAL A 212 3.07 3.18 15.16
C VAL A 212 1.70 2.80 14.60
N ARG A 213 1.59 2.71 13.27
CA ARG A 213 0.36 2.29 12.56
C ARG A 213 0.66 1.09 11.67
N LEU A 214 0.08 -0.06 12.01
CA LEU A 214 0.14 -1.27 11.19
C LEU A 214 -1.11 -1.31 10.31
N LEU A 215 -0.94 -1.01 9.02
CA LEU A 215 -2.02 -1.02 8.03
C LEU A 215 -2.04 -2.39 7.32
N GLY A 216 -2.96 -3.26 7.73
CA GLY A 216 -3.14 -4.58 7.14
C GLY A 216 -4.01 -4.55 5.88
N SER A 217 -3.55 -5.23 4.83
CA SER A 217 -4.29 -5.44 3.58
C SER A 217 -4.14 -6.89 3.12
N GLY A 218 -5.19 -7.48 2.54
CA GLY A 218 -5.11 -8.85 2.00
C GLY A 218 -4.10 -8.99 0.86
N ILE A 219 -3.94 -7.94 0.05
CA ILE A 219 -3.09 -7.91 -1.13
C ILE A 219 -1.96 -6.87 -0.99
N GLN A 220 -0.91 -7.00 -1.78
CA GLN A 220 0.23 -6.07 -1.75
C GLN A 220 -0.16 -4.65 -2.16
N LEU A 221 0.32 -3.66 -1.42
CA LEU A 221 0.08 -2.24 -1.68
C LEU A 221 1.12 -1.65 -2.64
N LEU A 222 2.42 -1.89 -2.35
CA LEU A 222 3.51 -1.22 -3.07
C LEU A 222 3.86 -1.88 -4.40
N CYS A 223 3.64 -3.19 -4.56
CA CYS A 223 4.05 -3.85 -5.79
C CYS A 223 3.24 -3.36 -7.00
N ASP A 224 3.92 -3.14 -8.12
CA ASP A 224 3.33 -2.68 -9.38
C ASP A 224 3.19 -3.80 -10.43
N GLU A 225 4.02 -4.85 -10.35
CA GLU A 225 4.42 -5.58 -11.57
C GLU A 225 4.01 -7.06 -11.59
N HIS A 226 3.78 -7.72 -10.45
CA HIS A 226 3.35 -9.12 -10.47
C HIS A 226 1.96 -9.25 -11.14
N PRO A 227 1.63 -10.36 -11.83
CA PRO A 227 0.45 -10.43 -12.70
C PRO A 227 -0.88 -10.65 -11.95
N PHE A 228 -0.87 -10.68 -10.63
CA PHE A 228 -2.02 -11.05 -9.80
C PHE A 228 -2.57 -9.85 -9.03
N GLU A 229 -3.44 -10.10 -8.06
CA GLU A 229 -4.17 -9.09 -7.30
C GLU A 229 -3.26 -8.22 -6.43
N LYS A 230 -3.36 -6.91 -6.63
CA LYS A 230 -2.56 -5.86 -5.97
C LYS A 230 -3.28 -4.54 -6.09
N TRP A 231 -2.95 -3.60 -5.20
CA TRP A 231 -3.53 -2.26 -5.25
C TRP A 231 -3.27 -1.51 -6.57
N ALA A 232 -2.16 -1.81 -7.26
CA ALA A 232 -1.84 -1.23 -8.56
C ALA A 232 -2.87 -1.54 -9.67
N LEU A 233 -3.81 -2.46 -9.44
CA LEU A 233 -4.88 -2.78 -10.39
C LEU A 233 -6.01 -1.73 -10.41
N ILE A 234 -6.16 -0.94 -9.35
CA ILE A 234 -7.08 0.20 -9.32
C ILE A 234 -6.27 1.44 -8.90
N PRO A 235 -5.47 2.02 -9.82
CA PRO A 235 -4.45 3.02 -9.49
C PRO A 235 -4.99 4.23 -8.73
N HIS A 236 -6.19 4.74 -9.06
CA HIS A 236 -6.76 5.89 -8.38
C HIS A 236 -7.16 5.61 -6.93
N GLU A 237 -7.53 4.38 -6.57
CA GLU A 237 -7.78 3.98 -5.17
C GLU A 237 -6.48 3.91 -4.38
N ARG A 238 -5.40 3.42 -4.99
CA ARG A 238 -4.07 3.41 -4.37
C ARG A 238 -3.54 4.82 -4.17
N ASP A 239 -3.68 5.68 -5.17
CA ASP A 239 -3.30 7.10 -5.08
C ASP A 239 -4.14 7.83 -4.02
N ARG A 240 -5.43 7.49 -3.90
CA ARG A 240 -6.31 7.98 -2.83
C ARG A 240 -5.81 7.56 -1.45
N LEU A 241 -5.34 6.31 -1.28
CA LEU A 241 -4.75 5.85 -0.03
C LEU A 241 -3.51 6.66 0.32
N TYR A 242 -2.57 6.78 -0.62
CA TYR A 242 -1.34 7.55 -0.39
C TYR A 242 -1.65 9.00 -0.08
N LYS A 243 -2.60 9.62 -0.80
CA LYS A 243 -3.05 10.97 -0.52
C LYS A 243 -3.64 11.10 0.89
N LEU A 244 -4.50 10.17 1.30
CA LEU A 244 -5.11 10.19 2.61
C LEU A 244 -4.07 10.05 3.74
N LEU A 245 -3.07 9.19 3.58
CA LEU A 245 -1.96 9.06 4.53
C LEU A 245 -1.15 10.36 4.65
N ARG A 246 -0.91 11.06 3.53
CA ARG A 246 -0.24 12.36 3.52
C ARG A 246 -1.10 13.46 4.16
N ASP A 247 -2.37 13.55 3.77
CA ASP A 247 -3.28 14.61 4.22
C ASP A 247 -3.54 14.54 5.73
N THR A 248 -3.70 13.33 6.26
CA THR A 248 -3.87 13.09 7.71
C THR A 248 -2.55 13.17 8.49
N LYS A 249 -1.42 13.37 7.79
CA LYS A 249 -0.06 13.34 8.36
C LYS A 249 0.17 12.09 9.21
N ALA A 250 -0.33 10.95 8.73
CA ALA A 250 -0.23 9.69 9.44
C ALA A 250 1.25 9.31 9.60
N ASN A 251 1.74 9.34 10.84
CA ASN A 251 3.10 8.93 11.19
C ASN A 251 3.16 7.43 11.52
N GLY A 252 4.34 6.85 11.37
CA GLY A 252 4.65 5.49 11.80
C GLY A 252 3.96 4.40 10.99
N VAL A 253 3.56 4.68 9.74
CA VAL A 253 2.78 3.74 8.92
C VAL A 253 3.70 2.65 8.35
N ILE A 254 3.33 1.40 8.61
CA ILE A 254 3.93 0.18 8.06
C ILE A 254 2.79 -0.68 7.52
N VAL A 255 2.89 -1.14 6.29
CA VAL A 255 1.89 -1.98 5.64
C VAL A 255 2.22 -3.44 5.85
N LEU A 256 1.20 -4.23 6.19
CA LEU A 256 1.29 -5.68 6.28
C LEU A 256 0.41 -6.28 5.16
N SER A 257 0.96 -7.15 4.32
CA SER A 257 0.23 -7.71 3.18
C SER A 257 0.29 -9.24 3.04
N GLY A 258 -0.65 -9.81 2.26
CA GLY A 258 -0.86 -11.24 2.04
C GLY A 258 -0.90 -11.68 0.56
N ASP A 259 -1.77 -12.65 0.22
CA ASP A 259 -2.10 -13.22 -1.12
C ASP A 259 -0.98 -13.96 -1.91
N ARG A 260 0.29 -13.53 -1.81
CA ARG A 260 1.35 -13.92 -2.77
C ARG A 260 1.95 -15.32 -2.65
N HIS A 261 1.68 -16.11 -1.61
CA HIS A 261 2.34 -17.43 -1.43
C HIS A 261 3.87 -17.32 -1.28
N LEU A 262 4.35 -16.20 -0.76
CA LEU A 262 5.77 -15.89 -0.50
C LEU A 262 5.90 -14.88 0.65
N ALA A 263 7.14 -14.59 1.01
CA ALA A 263 7.48 -13.51 1.93
C ALA A 263 8.35 -12.47 1.23
N GLU A 264 8.09 -11.19 1.42
CA GLU A 264 8.98 -10.12 0.92
C GLU A 264 8.83 -8.80 1.67
N LEU A 265 9.83 -7.94 1.50
CA LEU A 265 9.84 -6.58 1.98
C LEU A 265 10.00 -5.63 0.80
N SER A 266 9.05 -4.71 0.67
CA SER A 266 9.06 -3.63 -0.32
C SER A 266 9.16 -2.27 0.36
N VAL A 267 9.80 -1.31 -0.31
CA VAL A 267 9.94 0.07 0.18
C VAL A 267 9.70 1.07 -0.95
N SER A 268 8.88 2.09 -0.67
CA SER A 268 8.70 3.26 -1.53
C SER A 268 9.10 4.51 -0.75
N THR A 269 10.06 5.29 -1.26
CA THR A 269 10.53 6.52 -0.61
C THR A 269 9.78 7.78 -1.02
N ASP A 270 8.89 7.65 -2.00
CA ASP A 270 8.16 8.72 -2.68
C ASP A 270 6.63 8.67 -2.46
N ALA A 271 6.10 7.59 -1.89
CA ALA A 271 4.66 7.39 -1.75
C ALA A 271 3.99 8.39 -0.78
N ILE A 272 4.53 8.60 0.43
CA ILE A 272 3.83 9.37 1.49
C ILE A 272 4.68 10.43 2.21
N GLY A 273 5.83 10.81 1.66
CA GLY A 273 6.73 11.83 2.24
C GLY A 273 7.77 11.29 3.22
N TYR A 274 7.74 10.00 3.50
CA TYR A 274 8.78 9.22 4.16
C TYR A 274 8.75 7.77 3.61
N PRO A 275 9.76 6.92 3.91
CA PRO A 275 9.78 5.55 3.44
C PRO A 275 8.56 4.76 3.92
N LEU A 276 7.69 4.36 2.99
CA LEU A 276 6.59 3.45 3.24
C LEU A 276 7.09 2.02 3.05
N TYR A 277 6.98 1.22 4.11
CA TYR A 277 7.32 -0.21 4.09
C TYR A 277 6.06 -1.03 3.86
N ASP A 278 6.16 -2.04 3.00
CA ASP A 278 5.14 -3.08 2.80
C ASP A 278 5.81 -4.43 3.00
N ILE A 279 5.52 -5.05 4.14
CA ILE A 279 6.04 -6.36 4.49
C ILE A 279 4.96 -7.42 4.23
N THR A 280 5.21 -8.25 3.24
CA THR A 280 4.33 -9.33 2.82
C THR A 280 4.74 -10.62 3.52
N SER A 281 3.78 -11.27 4.18
CA SER A 281 3.95 -12.66 4.63
C SER A 281 2.69 -13.43 4.33
N SER A 282 2.82 -14.37 3.40
CA SER A 282 1.68 -14.96 2.72
C SER A 282 1.89 -16.44 2.44
N GLY A 283 2.41 -17.20 3.40
CA GLY A 283 2.64 -18.61 3.15
C GLY A 283 2.69 -19.40 4.42
N PHE A 284 1.62 -19.39 5.22
CA PHE A 284 1.59 -20.24 6.42
C PHE A 284 1.73 -21.73 6.06
N ASN A 285 1.06 -22.19 5.00
CA ASN A 285 1.32 -23.51 4.42
C ASN A 285 1.07 -23.62 2.90
N GLN A 286 0.96 -22.48 2.21
CA GLN A 286 0.70 -22.41 0.76
C GLN A 286 1.90 -21.89 -0.05
N ALA A 287 3.04 -21.63 0.61
CA ALA A 287 4.25 -21.25 -0.11
C ALA A 287 4.77 -22.41 -0.98
N THR A 288 5.52 -22.07 -2.03
CA THR A 288 6.23 -23.10 -2.80
C THR A 288 7.34 -23.72 -1.96
N ASN A 289 7.45 -25.05 -2.01
CA ASN A 289 8.54 -25.79 -1.34
C ASN A 289 9.85 -25.77 -2.15
N SER A 290 9.81 -25.33 -3.41
CA SER A 290 10.97 -25.20 -4.27
C SER A 290 11.28 -23.74 -4.55
N TRP A 291 12.59 -23.44 -4.68
CA TRP A 291 13.04 -22.13 -5.10
C TRP A 291 12.39 -21.73 -6.42
N ARG A 292 11.87 -20.50 -6.48
CA ARG A 292 11.42 -19.84 -7.71
C ARG A 292 12.09 -18.48 -7.83
N ALA A 293 12.29 -18.03 -9.07
CA ALA A 293 12.71 -16.66 -9.29
C ALA A 293 11.64 -15.72 -8.72
N PRO A 294 12.03 -14.71 -7.91
CA PRO A 294 11.09 -13.74 -7.39
C PRO A 294 10.35 -13.03 -8.54
N GLU A 295 9.04 -12.82 -8.37
CA GLU A 295 8.23 -12.07 -9.33
C GLU A 295 8.75 -10.64 -9.47
N LYS A 296 8.53 -9.96 -10.59
CA LYS A 296 9.00 -8.59 -10.76
C LYS A 296 8.35 -7.68 -9.70
N ASN A 297 9.17 -6.93 -8.98
CA ASN A 297 8.75 -5.90 -8.03
C ASN A 297 9.91 -4.91 -7.83
N ARG A 298 9.83 -3.74 -8.47
CA ARG A 298 10.83 -2.68 -8.39
C ARG A 298 11.03 -2.10 -6.98
N HIS A 299 10.08 -2.30 -6.08
CA HIS A 299 10.14 -1.82 -4.70
C HIS A 299 10.75 -2.85 -3.74
N ARG A 300 10.95 -4.09 -4.18
CA ARG A 300 11.47 -5.16 -3.32
C ARG A 300 12.91 -4.88 -2.91
N VAL A 301 13.16 -4.96 -1.60
CA VAL A 301 14.50 -4.90 -1.00
C VAL A 301 14.95 -6.23 -0.40
N ALA A 302 14.02 -7.14 -0.09
CA ALA A 302 14.32 -8.49 0.39
C ALA A 302 13.16 -9.45 0.09
N ALA A 303 13.43 -10.75 -0.08
CA ALA A 303 12.38 -11.77 -0.24
C ALA A 303 12.82 -13.17 0.19
N MET A 304 11.85 -13.96 0.61
CA MET A 304 11.88 -15.41 0.73
C MET A 304 11.00 -16.00 -0.39
N PRO A 305 11.59 -16.37 -1.54
CA PRO A 305 10.79 -16.81 -2.68
C PRO A 305 10.21 -18.23 -2.54
N PHE A 306 10.59 -18.96 -1.49
CA PHE A 306 10.14 -20.33 -1.19
C PHE A 306 10.12 -20.55 0.32
N GLY A 307 9.46 -21.63 0.73
CA GLY A 307 9.30 -22.02 2.11
C GLY A 307 8.15 -21.30 2.80
N ASN A 308 7.45 -22.04 3.66
CA ASN A 308 6.41 -21.47 4.50
C ASN A 308 7.03 -20.41 5.42
N ASN A 309 6.27 -19.35 5.66
CA ASN A 309 6.76 -18.17 6.36
C ASN A 309 5.64 -17.48 7.16
N PHE A 310 6.08 -16.71 8.14
CA PHE A 310 5.24 -15.74 8.85
C PHE A 310 6.03 -14.45 9.10
N GLY A 311 5.31 -13.35 9.24
CA GLY A 311 5.86 -12.06 9.59
C GLY A 311 5.92 -11.86 11.09
N PHE A 312 6.94 -11.16 11.57
CA PHE A 312 7.11 -10.83 12.98
C PHE A 312 7.62 -9.41 13.14
N ILE A 313 6.94 -8.62 13.98
CA ILE A 313 7.32 -7.24 14.28
C ILE A 313 7.79 -7.18 15.72
N THR A 314 8.99 -6.65 15.90
CA THR A 314 9.53 -6.31 17.21
C THR A 314 9.51 -4.80 17.41
N ILE A 315 9.18 -4.33 18.61
CA ILE A 315 9.27 -2.91 18.96
C ILE A 315 10.07 -2.76 20.25
N ASP A 316 11.22 -2.11 20.14
CA ASP A 316 12.03 -1.68 21.26
C ASP A 316 11.74 -0.20 21.57
N TRP A 317 10.93 0.00 22.61
CA TRP A 317 10.55 1.31 23.14
C TRP A 317 11.62 1.96 24.04
N ALA A 318 12.70 1.23 24.39
CA ALA A 318 13.71 1.71 25.35
C ALA A 318 14.83 2.54 24.70
N SER A 319 14.89 2.60 23.37
CA SER A 319 15.94 3.34 22.67
C SER A 319 15.88 4.84 22.97
N GLU A 320 17.00 5.39 23.47
CA GLU A 320 17.13 6.78 23.95
C GLU A 320 16.85 7.87 22.90
N THR A 321 16.96 7.56 21.61
CA THR A 321 16.80 8.53 20.52
C THR A 321 15.48 8.38 19.77
N SER A 322 15.07 7.13 19.49
CA SER A 322 13.83 6.82 18.81
C SER A 322 13.55 5.31 18.91
N PRO A 323 12.30 4.87 19.15
CA PRO A 323 11.96 3.46 19.17
C PRO A 323 12.45 2.72 17.93
N ARG A 324 12.98 1.50 18.12
CA ARG A 324 13.43 0.64 17.02
C ARG A 324 12.36 -0.38 16.71
N ILE A 325 11.96 -0.46 15.45
CA ILE A 325 11.03 -1.47 14.96
C ILE A 325 11.85 -2.48 14.15
N GLY A 326 11.69 -3.77 14.42
CA GLY A 326 12.28 -4.83 13.62
C GLY A 326 11.21 -5.48 12.76
N LEU A 327 11.34 -5.37 11.44
CA LEU A 327 10.50 -6.09 10.48
C LEU A 327 11.17 -7.41 10.14
N GLU A 328 10.56 -8.52 10.53
CA GLU A 328 11.15 -9.86 10.35
C GLU A 328 10.25 -10.74 9.50
N LEU A 329 10.87 -11.51 8.61
CA LEU A 329 10.25 -12.63 7.92
C LEU A 329 10.93 -13.89 8.43
N ARG A 330 10.13 -14.80 8.95
CA ARG A 330 10.57 -16.03 9.60
C ARG A 330 10.09 -17.24 8.82
N ASP A 331 10.88 -18.30 8.85
CA ASP A 331 10.53 -19.57 8.21
C ASP A 331 9.56 -20.42 9.06
N GLU A 332 9.24 -21.62 8.58
CA GLU A 332 8.33 -22.55 9.26
C GLU A 332 8.78 -22.97 10.66
N ALA A 333 10.09 -23.01 10.90
CA ALA A 333 10.66 -23.34 12.20
C ALA A 333 10.65 -22.15 13.17
N GLY A 334 10.44 -20.93 12.65
CA GLY A 334 10.47 -19.68 13.40
C GLY A 334 11.83 -18.98 13.35
N GLU A 335 12.76 -19.46 12.53
CA GLU A 335 14.08 -18.85 12.36
C GLU A 335 13.97 -17.58 11.51
N VAL A 336 14.80 -16.59 11.84
CA VAL A 336 14.82 -15.30 11.13
C VAL A 336 15.55 -15.45 9.81
N ALA A 337 14.79 -15.41 8.71
CA ALA A 337 15.37 -15.41 7.37
C ALA A 337 15.70 -14.00 6.89
N ILE A 338 14.84 -13.02 7.19
CA ILE A 338 15.06 -11.60 6.88
C ILE A 338 14.76 -10.78 8.12
N ARG A 339 15.62 -9.78 8.38
CA ARG A 339 15.40 -8.75 9.39
C ARG A 339 15.77 -7.39 8.86
N HIS A 340 14.83 -6.45 8.93
CA HIS A 340 15.05 -5.05 8.56
C HIS A 340 14.73 -4.14 9.75
N PRO A 341 15.76 -3.57 10.42
CA PRO A 341 15.54 -2.62 11.51
C PRO A 341 15.21 -1.22 10.96
N ILE A 342 14.21 -0.58 11.53
CA ILE A 342 13.78 0.79 11.26
C ILE A 342 13.77 1.60 12.55
N ARG A 343 14.09 2.89 12.46
CA ARG A 343 13.88 3.85 13.55
C ARG A 343 12.55 4.54 13.32
N LEU A 344 11.68 4.58 14.33
CA LEU A 344 10.35 5.18 14.21
C LEU A 344 10.42 6.66 13.78
N GLY A 345 11.44 7.40 14.20
CA GLY A 345 11.66 8.79 13.81
C GLY A 345 11.85 9.01 12.30
N LEU A 346 12.20 7.97 11.54
CA LEU A 346 12.27 8.03 10.07
C LEU A 346 10.90 7.89 9.40
N LEU A 347 9.88 7.44 10.14
CA LEU A 347 8.50 7.29 9.67
C LEU A 347 7.66 8.48 10.11
N THR A 348 8.22 9.67 9.98
CA THR A 348 7.51 10.91 10.30
C THR A 348 7.20 11.63 9.00
N ALA A 349 5.96 12.06 8.84
CA ALA A 349 5.61 13.07 7.87
C ALA A 349 6.45 14.29 8.22
N GLY A 350 7.56 14.51 7.51
CA GLY A 350 8.33 15.72 7.67
C GLY A 350 7.45 16.93 7.36
N ASP A 351 7.91 18.12 7.71
CA ASP A 351 7.43 19.36 7.06
C ASP A 351 7.79 19.39 5.55
N GLN A 352 8.41 18.33 5.03
CA GLN A 352 8.55 18.07 3.62
C GLN A 352 7.19 17.60 3.09
N PRO A 353 6.46 18.44 2.34
CA PRO A 353 5.27 17.97 1.65
C PRO A 353 5.71 16.85 0.72
N GLY A 354 5.34 15.59 1.02
CA GLY A 354 5.68 14.46 0.16
C GLY A 354 5.24 14.81 -1.24
N LYS A 355 6.21 14.98 -2.18
CA LYS A 355 6.10 15.84 -3.38
C LYS A 355 4.69 16.38 -3.50
N ALA A 356 4.42 17.50 -2.83
CA ALA A 356 3.16 18.20 -3.03
C ALA A 356 2.95 18.16 -4.54
N VAL A 357 1.77 17.74 -4.99
CA VAL A 357 1.29 18.26 -6.26
C VAL A 357 1.36 19.75 -6.04
N VAL A 358 2.47 20.38 -6.47
CA VAL A 358 2.72 21.80 -6.26
C VAL A 358 1.49 22.41 -6.86
N LYS A 359 0.63 22.99 -6.02
CA LYS A 359 -0.58 23.63 -6.50
C LYS A 359 -0.05 24.79 -7.31
N LEU A 360 0.01 24.57 -8.62
CA LEU A 360 0.62 25.52 -9.52
C LEU A 360 -0.18 26.83 -9.40
N PRO A 361 0.49 27.99 -9.51
CA PRO A 361 -0.22 29.26 -9.59
C PRO A 361 -1.31 29.21 -10.67
N GLU A 362 -2.37 29.98 -10.48
CA GLU A 362 -3.50 30.02 -11.41
C GLU A 362 -3.01 30.30 -12.85
N GLY A 363 -3.49 29.49 -13.81
CA GLY A 363 -3.08 29.57 -15.21
C GLY A 363 -1.82 28.78 -15.60
N MET A 364 -1.20 28.04 -14.66
CA MET A 364 -0.03 27.21 -14.94
C MET A 364 -0.36 25.71 -14.92
N ILE A 365 0.31 24.95 -15.77
CA ILE A 365 0.12 23.50 -15.92
C ILE A 365 1.43 22.74 -15.67
N ASN A 366 1.33 21.46 -15.30
CA ASN A 366 2.49 20.60 -15.09
C ASN A 366 2.87 19.87 -16.40
N PRO A 367 4.04 19.19 -16.46
CA PRO A 367 4.48 18.43 -17.62
C PRO A 367 3.44 17.42 -18.14
N ALA A 368 2.79 16.69 -17.23
CA ALA A 368 1.79 15.68 -17.60
C ALA A 368 0.55 16.29 -18.28
N ALA A 369 0.13 17.49 -17.86
CA ALA A 369 -0.95 18.23 -18.50
C ALA A 369 -0.49 18.82 -19.85
N ALA A 370 0.74 19.32 -19.94
CA ALA A 370 1.31 19.84 -21.19
C ALA A 370 1.42 18.74 -22.27
N LEU A 371 1.80 17.52 -21.89
CA LEU A 371 1.85 16.36 -22.78
C LEU A 371 0.47 15.89 -23.29
N LYS A 372 -0.63 16.38 -22.70
CA LYS A 372 -2.01 16.14 -23.17
C LYS A 372 -2.57 17.29 -24.02
N GLY A 373 -1.80 18.37 -24.20
CA GLY A 373 -2.19 19.52 -25.01
C GLY A 373 -2.11 19.24 -26.52
N LYS A 374 -2.35 20.27 -27.32
CA LYS A 374 -2.26 20.20 -28.79
C LYS A 374 -1.16 21.14 -29.30
N VAL A 375 -0.55 20.74 -30.42
CA VAL A 375 0.41 21.62 -31.13
C VAL A 375 -0.26 22.96 -31.44
N GLY A 376 0.39 24.06 -31.07
CA GLY A 376 -0.10 25.41 -31.24
C GLY A 376 -0.72 26.03 -29.97
N ASP A 377 -1.11 25.22 -28.98
CA ASP A 377 -1.66 25.72 -27.71
C ASP A 377 -0.62 26.56 -26.98
N GLU A 378 -0.99 27.77 -26.57
CA GLU A 378 -0.16 28.60 -25.70
C GLU A 378 -0.39 28.19 -24.25
N VAL A 379 0.68 27.75 -23.58
CA VAL A 379 0.64 27.23 -22.21
C VAL A 379 1.74 27.85 -21.38
N THR A 380 1.54 27.86 -20.06
CA THR A 380 2.60 28.16 -19.09
C THR A 380 2.88 26.90 -18.27
N VAL A 381 4.04 26.28 -18.49
CA VAL A 381 4.42 25.04 -17.83
C VAL A 381 5.41 25.35 -16.71
N GLN A 382 5.16 24.84 -15.51
CA GLN A 382 6.10 24.96 -14.38
C GLN A 382 6.50 23.58 -13.88
N PHE A 383 7.81 23.32 -13.80
CA PHE A 383 8.35 22.04 -13.35
C PHE A 383 9.80 22.14 -12.86
N GLU A 384 10.22 21.18 -12.04
CA GLU A 384 11.62 21.02 -11.65
C GLU A 384 12.41 20.32 -12.75
N VAL A 385 13.54 20.91 -13.16
CA VAL A 385 14.39 20.35 -14.21
C VAL A 385 15.20 19.17 -13.66
N GLN A 386 14.84 17.95 -14.05
CA GLN A 386 15.50 16.72 -13.58
C GLN A 386 16.78 16.41 -14.37
N ALA A 387 16.79 16.73 -15.67
CA ALA A 387 17.98 16.62 -16.51
C ALA A 387 18.08 17.82 -17.45
N ALA A 388 19.30 18.31 -17.67
CA ALA A 388 19.56 19.38 -18.62
C ALA A 388 20.84 19.13 -19.40
N ARG A 389 20.85 19.52 -20.67
CA ARG A 389 22.01 19.31 -21.55
C ARG A 389 22.14 20.42 -22.59
N VAL A 390 23.35 20.95 -22.72
CA VAL A 390 23.73 21.85 -23.83
C VAL A 390 24.22 21.02 -25.01
N THR A 391 23.88 21.43 -26.24
CA THR A 391 24.40 20.82 -27.47
C THR A 391 25.90 21.06 -27.64
N ALA A 392 26.58 20.22 -28.43
CA ALA A 392 28.01 20.34 -28.66
C ALA A 392 28.42 21.69 -29.29
N ASP A 393 27.57 22.26 -30.13
CA ASP A 393 27.74 23.58 -30.75
C ASP A 393 27.34 24.75 -29.83
N LYS A 394 26.92 24.46 -28.60
CA LYS A 394 26.45 25.40 -27.57
C LYS A 394 25.22 26.24 -27.94
N LYS A 395 24.58 25.95 -29.07
CA LYS A 395 23.44 26.73 -29.58
C LYS A 395 22.11 26.39 -28.91
N ARG A 396 21.96 25.19 -28.35
CA ARG A 396 20.71 24.74 -27.72
C ARG A 396 20.94 24.19 -26.33
N LEU A 397 19.98 24.44 -25.45
CA LEU A 397 19.91 23.85 -24.12
C LEU A 397 18.55 23.19 -23.90
N PHE A 398 18.59 21.90 -23.58
CA PHE A 398 17.43 21.10 -23.26
C PHE A 398 17.21 21.08 -21.76
N LEU A 399 15.99 21.33 -21.32
CA LEU A 399 15.52 21.17 -19.95
C LEU A 399 14.44 20.09 -19.94
N ASN A 400 14.63 19.03 -19.16
CA ASN A 400 13.77 17.84 -19.16
C ASN A 400 13.10 17.67 -17.79
N SER A 401 11.82 17.30 -17.81
CA SER A 401 11.04 17.02 -16.59
C SER A 401 11.36 15.68 -15.96
N GLU A 402 12.01 14.78 -16.70
CA GLU A 402 12.46 13.47 -16.21
C GLU A 402 13.98 13.33 -16.35
N THR A 403 14.56 12.40 -15.58
CA THR A 403 16.01 12.11 -15.66
C THR A 403 16.38 11.41 -16.97
N ASP A 404 15.49 10.57 -17.51
CA ASP A 404 15.59 9.99 -18.85
C ASP A 404 14.74 10.79 -19.85
N PHE A 405 15.40 11.49 -20.78
CA PHE A 405 14.72 12.26 -21.82
C PHE A 405 13.92 11.41 -22.81
N ARG A 406 14.16 10.09 -22.83
CA ARG A 406 13.42 9.14 -23.66
C ARG A 406 12.12 8.66 -23.01
N ASP A 407 11.92 8.90 -21.72
CA ASP A 407 10.69 8.55 -21.03
C ASP A 407 9.46 9.18 -21.73
N GLU A 408 8.36 8.44 -21.80
CA GLU A 408 7.10 8.91 -22.39
C GLU A 408 6.48 10.04 -21.57
N LYS A 409 6.79 10.12 -20.27
CA LYS A 409 6.37 11.18 -19.36
C LYS A 409 7.25 12.42 -19.43
N ASN A 410 8.36 12.37 -20.17
CA ASN A 410 9.28 13.49 -20.27
C ASN A 410 8.68 14.61 -21.15
N PHE A 411 8.57 15.80 -20.55
CA PHE A 411 8.32 17.04 -21.27
C PHE A 411 9.62 17.82 -21.40
N THR A 412 9.90 18.32 -22.59
CA THR A 412 11.14 19.04 -22.90
C THR A 412 10.85 20.52 -23.18
N VAL A 413 11.69 21.39 -22.62
CA VAL A 413 11.83 22.78 -23.06
C VAL A 413 13.19 22.95 -23.73
N VAL A 414 13.20 23.57 -24.91
CA VAL A 414 14.41 23.82 -25.70
C VAL A 414 14.67 25.32 -25.77
N LEU A 415 15.75 25.79 -25.14
CA LEU A 415 16.25 27.15 -25.33
C LEU A 415 17.11 27.16 -26.59
N ASN A 416 16.65 27.85 -27.63
CA ASN A 416 17.37 28.05 -28.88
C ASN A 416 18.47 29.12 -28.75
N ALA A 417 19.27 29.29 -29.80
CA ALA A 417 20.41 30.22 -29.79
C ALA A 417 20.00 31.64 -29.38
N LYS A 418 18.86 32.14 -29.90
CA LYS A 418 18.35 33.48 -29.59
C LYS A 418 18.03 33.67 -28.10
N ALA A 419 17.39 32.68 -27.47
CA ALA A 419 17.09 32.71 -26.02
C ALA A 419 18.35 32.55 -25.16
N ARG A 420 19.47 32.19 -25.78
CA ARG A 420 20.78 32.05 -25.13
C ARG A 420 21.71 33.21 -25.45
N ASP A 421 21.29 34.27 -26.14
CA ASP A 421 22.19 35.39 -26.45
C ASP A 421 22.29 36.42 -25.30
N GLY A 422 21.35 36.41 -24.34
CA GLY A 422 21.31 37.32 -23.19
C GLY A 422 21.68 36.66 -21.85
N THR A 423 20.76 36.71 -20.89
CA THR A 423 20.83 36.18 -19.52
C THR A 423 21.30 34.72 -19.46
N TYR A 424 20.99 33.90 -20.47
CA TYR A 424 21.35 32.47 -20.49
C TYR A 424 22.55 32.12 -21.38
N LYS A 425 23.36 33.11 -21.77
CA LYS A 425 24.55 32.91 -22.61
C LYS A 425 25.54 31.89 -22.07
N ASP A 426 25.86 32.00 -20.79
CA ASP A 426 26.79 31.09 -20.13
C ASP A 426 26.09 29.94 -19.40
N ALA A 427 24.78 29.78 -19.60
CA ALA A 427 24.01 28.75 -18.92
C ALA A 427 24.39 27.34 -19.40
N THR A 428 24.75 26.48 -18.45
CA THR A 428 25.04 25.07 -18.62
C THR A 428 23.86 24.21 -18.16
N GLY A 429 23.98 22.87 -18.27
CA GLY A 429 22.98 21.97 -17.68
C GLY A 429 22.81 22.20 -16.16
N ASP A 430 23.91 22.47 -15.46
CA ASP A 430 23.91 22.70 -14.02
C ASP A 430 23.25 24.02 -13.61
N THR A 431 23.11 24.98 -14.54
CA THR A 431 22.40 26.23 -14.27
C THR A 431 20.94 25.99 -13.90
N PHE A 432 20.32 24.93 -14.42
CA PHE A 432 18.89 24.64 -14.25
C PHE A 432 18.60 23.34 -13.52
N LYS A 433 19.49 22.34 -13.58
CA LYS A 433 19.26 21.04 -12.94
C LYS A 433 18.95 21.19 -11.44
N GLY A 434 17.84 20.60 -11.00
CA GLY A 434 17.33 20.68 -9.63
C GLY A 434 16.60 21.99 -9.29
N LYS A 435 16.45 22.92 -10.24
CA LYS A 435 15.68 24.16 -10.06
C LYS A 435 14.30 24.04 -10.70
N THR A 436 13.34 24.78 -10.16
CA THR A 436 12.03 24.94 -10.78
C THR A 436 12.08 26.02 -11.84
N VAL A 437 11.63 25.69 -13.05
CA VAL A 437 11.46 26.64 -14.14
C VAL A 437 9.98 26.83 -14.44
N ARG A 438 9.62 28.03 -14.85
CA ARG A 438 8.33 28.38 -15.41
C ARG A 438 8.55 28.89 -16.82
N VAL A 439 7.85 28.28 -17.78
CA VAL A 439 8.06 28.53 -19.19
C VAL A 439 6.74 28.80 -19.88
N LYS A 440 6.60 29.98 -20.48
CA LYS A 440 5.43 30.33 -21.30
C LYS A 440 5.77 30.20 -22.78
N GLY A 441 5.02 29.39 -23.51
CA GLY A 441 5.23 29.23 -24.94
C GLY A 441 4.17 28.38 -25.61
N LYS A 442 4.30 28.24 -26.93
CA LYS A 442 3.43 27.37 -27.72
C LYS A 442 3.96 25.95 -27.72
N LEU A 443 3.06 24.99 -27.55
CA LEU A 443 3.37 23.59 -27.73
C LEU A 443 3.75 23.34 -29.20
N SER A 444 4.88 22.69 -29.41
CA SER A 444 5.37 22.20 -30.69
C SER A 444 5.65 20.70 -30.57
N ALA A 445 5.82 20.02 -31.70
CA ALA A 445 6.15 18.60 -31.70
C ALA A 445 7.52 18.37 -32.34
N TYR A 446 8.35 17.58 -31.68
CA TYR A 446 9.62 17.09 -32.22
C TYR A 446 9.69 15.58 -32.05
N GLN A 447 9.89 14.85 -33.16
CA GLN A 447 9.91 13.38 -33.18
C GLN A 447 8.69 12.73 -32.49
N GLY A 448 7.51 13.35 -32.64
CA GLY A 448 6.26 12.86 -32.06
C GLY A 448 6.05 13.19 -30.58
N LYS A 449 6.99 13.87 -29.91
CA LYS A 449 6.83 14.34 -28.53
C LYS A 449 6.54 15.84 -28.47
N LEU A 450 5.64 16.24 -27.58
CA LEU A 450 5.35 17.64 -27.33
C LEU A 450 6.46 18.31 -26.53
N GLN A 451 6.80 19.54 -26.92
CA GLN A 451 7.82 20.36 -26.29
C GLN A 451 7.48 21.85 -26.43
N ILE A 452 8.19 22.71 -25.69
CA ILE A 452 8.21 24.16 -25.96
C ILE A 452 9.59 24.53 -26.48
N GLU A 453 9.63 25.21 -27.62
CA GLU A 453 10.84 25.92 -28.06
C GLU A 453 10.78 27.38 -27.61
N VAL A 454 11.91 27.88 -27.12
CA VAL A 454 12.05 29.23 -26.59
C VAL A 454 13.10 29.98 -27.39
N ASP A 455 12.70 31.10 -27.98
CA ASP A 455 13.56 32.03 -28.71
C ASP A 455 13.76 33.36 -27.97
N ASP A 456 12.90 33.70 -27.01
CA ASP A 456 13.05 34.87 -26.13
C ASP A 456 13.29 34.40 -24.70
N GLU A 457 14.40 34.81 -24.09
CA GLU A 457 14.77 34.44 -22.73
C GLU A 457 13.73 34.84 -21.68
N LYS A 458 12.93 35.89 -21.95
CA LYS A 458 11.84 36.34 -21.05
C LYS A 458 10.72 35.32 -20.90
N GLN A 459 10.67 34.32 -21.78
CA GLN A 459 9.72 33.22 -21.68
C GLN A 459 10.10 32.21 -20.59
N VAL A 460 11.33 32.25 -20.09
CA VAL A 460 11.83 31.35 -19.02
C VAL A 460 12.06 32.15 -17.76
N GLU A 461 11.46 31.69 -16.67
CA GLU A 461 11.69 32.20 -15.33
C GLU A 461 12.20 31.04 -14.46
N VAL A 462 13.30 31.25 -13.74
CA VAL A 462 13.73 30.33 -12.68
C VAL A 462 13.00 30.73 -11.41
N VAL A 463 12.06 29.90 -10.98
CA VAL A 463 11.25 30.15 -9.78
C VAL A 463 12.15 29.94 -8.56
N LYS A 464 12.24 30.95 -7.71
CA LYS A 464 13.05 30.94 -6.48
C LYS A 464 12.42 30.09 -5.39
#